data_AF-A0A2N4YYK8-F1
#
_entry.id   AF-A0A2N4YYK8-F1
#
_cell.length_a   1.000
_cell.length_b   1.000
_cell.length_c   1.000
_cell.angle_alpha   90.00
_cell.angle_beta   90.00
_cell.angle_gamma   90.00
#
_symmetry.space_group_name_H-M   'P 1'
#
loop_
_entity.id
_entity.type
_entity.pdbx_description
1 polymer ?
#
loop_
_entity_poly.entity_id
_entity_poly.type
_entity_poly.pdbx_seq_one_letter_code
_entity_poly.pdbx_strand_id
1 'polypeptide(L)'
;MQTKKNEIWVGVFLLVALLAALFVCLKAANVTSLRTEPTYRLYATFDNIGGLKARSPVRIGGVVVGRVADITLDPKTYLPRVELDIDERYN
;
A
#
# COMPACT_ATOMS: atom_id res chain seq x y z
N MET A 1 9.18 -23.48 -47.13
CA MET A 1 7.97 -23.52 -46.27
C MET A 1 8.33 -24.03 -44.88
N GLN A 2 8.58 -23.14 -43.91
CA GLN A 2 8.84 -23.45 -42.48
C GLN A 2 8.03 -22.53 -41.54
N THR A 3 6.93 -21.95 -42.04
CA THR A 3 6.14 -20.91 -41.35
C THR A 3 5.52 -21.40 -40.04
N LYS A 4 5.05 -22.65 -39.99
CA LYS A 4 4.43 -23.23 -38.79
C LYS A 4 5.37 -23.32 -37.58
N LYS A 5 6.67 -23.51 -37.81
CA LYS A 5 7.67 -23.62 -36.73
C LYS A 5 7.93 -22.25 -36.09
N ASN A 6 7.92 -21.19 -36.89
CA ASN A 6 8.08 -19.82 -36.43
C ASN A 6 6.84 -19.32 -35.66
N GLU A 7 5.62 -19.64 -36.12
CA GLU A 7 4.38 -19.28 -35.41
C GLU A 7 4.33 -19.86 -33.99
N ILE A 8 4.73 -21.14 -33.81
CA ILE A 8 4.79 -21.78 -32.49
C ILE A 8 5.81 -21.08 -31.58
N TRP A 9 6.98 -20.71 -32.10
CA TRP A 9 8.01 -20.01 -31.35
C TRP A 9 7.58 -18.61 -30.91
N VAL A 10 6.87 -17.89 -31.77
CA VAL A 10 6.29 -16.58 -31.43
C VAL A 10 5.23 -16.73 -30.34
N GLY A 11 4.36 -17.75 -30.43
CA GLY A 11 3.37 -18.04 -29.39
C GLY A 11 4.00 -18.33 -28.03
N VAL A 12 5.04 -19.17 -27.99
CA VAL A 12 5.78 -19.48 -26.75
C VAL A 12 6.43 -18.23 -26.18
N PHE A 13 7.08 -17.40 -27.01
CA PHE A 13 7.69 -16.15 -26.57
C PHE A 13 6.66 -15.20 -25.91
N LEU A 14 5.49 -15.06 -26.53
CA LEU A 14 4.41 -14.21 -26.02
C LEU A 14 3.86 -14.75 -24.70
N LEU A 15 3.75 -16.07 -24.56
CA LEU A 15 3.27 -16.72 -23.34
C LEU A 15 4.27 -16.54 -22.19
N VAL A 16 5.57 -16.67 -22.46
CA VAL A 16 6.63 -16.39 -21.47
C VAL A 16 6.62 -14.91 -21.06
N ALA A 17 6.46 -13.99 -22.02
CA ALA A 17 6.36 -12.56 -21.74
C ALA A 17 5.15 -12.23 -20.85
N LEU A 18 3.99 -12.85 -21.12
CA LEU A 18 2.78 -12.70 -20.31
C LEU A 18 3.01 -13.20 -18.88
N LEU A 19 3.62 -14.38 -18.71
CA LEU A 19 3.93 -14.95 -17.40
C LEU A 19 4.93 -14.09 -16.62
N ALA A 20 5.94 -13.55 -17.31
CA ALA A 20 6.90 -12.64 -16.71
C ALA A 20 6.24 -11.34 -16.23
N ALA A 21 5.36 -10.75 -17.06
CA ALA A 21 4.59 -9.57 -16.69
C ALA A 21 3.69 -9.83 -15.48
N LEU A 22 2.97 -10.97 -15.47
CA LEU A 22 2.13 -11.38 -14.34
C LEU A 22 2.96 -11.52 -13.06
N PHE A 23 4.13 -12.15 -13.14
CA PHE A 23 5.02 -12.34 -12.00
C PHE A 23 5.53 -11.01 -11.44
N VAL A 24 5.93 -10.07 -12.30
CA VAL A 24 6.33 -8.73 -11.87
C VAL A 24 5.15 -8.00 -11.24
N CYS A 25 3.95 -8.03 -11.83
CA CYS A 25 2.77 -7.41 -11.26
C CYS A 25 2.43 -7.96 -9.87
N LEU A 26 2.45 -9.28 -9.68
CA LEU A 26 2.16 -9.90 -8.39
C LEU A 26 3.24 -9.64 -7.33
N LYS A 27 4.50 -9.48 -7.74
CA LYS A 27 5.61 -9.17 -6.83
C LYS A 27 5.71 -7.67 -6.50
N ALA A 28 5.41 -6.81 -7.46
CA ALA A 28 5.49 -5.35 -7.34
C ALA A 28 4.23 -4.76 -6.71
N ALA A 29 3.06 -5.30 -7.03
CA ALA A 29 1.90 -5.12 -6.18
C ALA A 29 2.26 -5.80 -4.87
N ASN A 30 2.49 -5.03 -3.83
CA ASN A 30 2.67 -5.54 -2.47
C ASN A 30 1.33 -6.15 -2.05
N VAL A 31 0.98 -7.32 -2.59
CA VAL A 31 -0.35 -7.97 -2.60
C VAL A 31 -0.91 -8.20 -1.20
N THR A 32 -0.05 -8.16 -0.18
CA THR A 32 -0.44 -8.13 1.23
C THR A 32 -1.26 -6.87 1.59
N SER A 33 -1.11 -5.77 0.85
CA SER A 33 -1.87 -4.52 1.04
C SER A 33 -3.29 -4.58 0.46
N LEU A 34 -3.65 -5.63 -0.29
CA LEU A 34 -5.01 -5.84 -0.80
C LEU A 34 -5.92 -6.55 0.23
N ARG A 35 -5.34 -7.08 1.32
CA ARG A 35 -6.13 -7.45 2.48
C ARG A 35 -6.49 -6.17 3.21
N THR A 36 -7.72 -5.70 3.00
CA THR A 36 -8.37 -4.73 3.88
C THR A 36 -8.66 -5.45 5.20
N GLU A 37 -7.62 -5.61 6.03
CA GLU A 37 -7.84 -5.95 7.43
C GLU A 37 -8.65 -4.81 8.05
N PRO A 38 -9.66 -5.12 8.88
CA PRO A 38 -10.49 -4.10 9.48
C PRO A 38 -9.62 -3.26 10.44
N THR A 39 -9.75 -1.94 10.34
CA THR A 39 -8.99 -0.98 11.14
C THR A 39 -9.93 0.01 11.78
N TYR A 40 -9.63 0.44 13.00
CA TYR A 40 -10.35 1.53 13.65
C TYR A 40 -9.60 2.85 13.50
N ARG A 41 -10.36 3.93 13.30
CA ARG A 41 -9.85 5.28 13.08
C ARG A 41 -9.67 6.00 14.41
N LEU A 42 -8.46 6.49 14.68
CA LEU A 42 -8.17 7.41 15.76
C LEU A 42 -7.85 8.80 15.21
N TYR A 43 -8.32 9.82 15.91
CA TYR A 43 -8.02 11.21 15.60
C TYR A 43 -7.12 11.78 16.69
N ALA A 44 -5.98 12.33 16.29
CA ALA A 44 -5.05 12.97 17.19
C ALA A 44 -4.69 14.35 16.66
N THR A 45 -4.69 15.35 17.55
CA THR A 45 -4.24 16.71 17.25
C THR A 45 -2.82 16.89 17.75
N PHE A 46 -1.97 17.48 16.91
CA PHE A 46 -0.58 17.76 17.26
C PHE A 46 -0.29 19.24 17.06
N ASP A 47 0.60 19.80 17.87
CA ASP A 47 1.07 21.18 17.68
C ASP A 47 2.00 21.31 16.47
N ASN A 48 2.76 20.25 16.16
CA ASN A 48 3.65 20.19 15.01
C ASN A 48 3.86 18.74 14.56
N ILE A 49 3.62 18.49 13.27
CA ILE A 49 3.76 17.17 12.63
C ILE A 49 5.07 17.02 11.82
N GLY A 50 5.81 18.12 11.61
CA GLY A 50 7.07 18.16 10.91
C GLY A 50 7.04 17.45 9.55
N GLY A 51 7.81 16.35 9.43
CA GLY A 51 7.95 15.54 8.22
C GLY A 51 7.00 14.35 8.11
N LEU A 52 5.94 14.28 8.94
CA LEU A 52 4.95 13.20 8.86
C LEU A 52 4.21 13.24 7.52
N LYS A 53 3.99 12.07 6.92
CA LYS A 53 3.30 11.93 5.63
C LYS A 53 2.17 10.92 5.74
N ALA A 54 1.22 11.01 4.81
CA ALA A 54 0.25 9.95 4.62
C ALA A 54 0.97 8.61 4.40
N ARG A 55 0.40 7.54 4.97
CA ARG A 55 0.93 6.16 5.02
C ARG A 55 2.18 5.96 5.87
N SER A 56 2.62 6.96 6.64
CA SER A 56 3.68 6.76 7.64
C SER A 56 3.29 5.66 8.65
N PRO A 57 4.22 4.76 9.04
CA PRO A 57 3.90 3.67 9.96
C PRO A 57 3.70 4.19 11.39
N VAL A 58 2.64 3.73 12.05
CA VAL A 58 2.38 3.98 13.48
C VAL A 58 2.97 2.82 14.27
N ARG A 59 3.77 3.14 15.30
CA ARG A 59 4.48 2.14 16.10
C ARG A 59 4.17 2.26 17.58
N ILE A 60 3.98 1.12 18.24
CA ILE A 60 3.89 1.01 19.70
C ILE A 60 4.97 0.01 20.14
N GLY A 61 5.85 0.42 21.05
CA GLY A 61 6.95 -0.43 21.52
C GLY A 61 7.93 -0.89 20.42
N GLY A 62 8.00 -0.17 19.30
CA GLY A 62 8.83 -0.54 18.14
C GLY A 62 8.13 -1.40 17.09
N VAL A 63 6.93 -1.92 17.37
CA VAL A 63 6.14 -2.75 16.45
C VAL A 63 5.16 -1.88 15.65
N VAL A 64 5.05 -2.13 14.35
CA VAL A 64 4.09 -1.42 13.47
C VAL A 64 2.68 -1.94 13.74
N VAL A 65 1.81 -1.08 14.26
CA VAL A 65 0.42 -1.41 14.63
C VAL A 65 -0.62 -0.82 13.67
N GLY A 66 -0.20 0.09 12.81
CA GLY A 66 -1.11 0.84 11.94
C GLY A 66 -0.38 1.81 11.03
N ARG A 67 -1.13 2.68 10.36
CA ARG A 67 -0.60 3.72 9.46
C ARG A 67 -1.37 5.02 9.59
N VAL A 68 -0.68 6.12 9.36
CA VAL A 68 -1.31 7.43 9.16
C VAL A 68 -2.11 7.36 7.86
N ALA A 69 -3.37 7.68 7.92
CA ALA A 69 -4.23 7.62 6.78
C ALA A 69 -4.40 8.97 6.11
N ASP A 70 -4.65 10.03 6.88
CA ASP A 70 -4.71 11.39 6.37
C ASP A 70 -4.23 12.42 7.39
N ILE A 71 -3.87 13.59 6.90
CA ILE A 71 -3.40 14.72 7.68
C ILE A 71 -4.14 15.97 7.19
N THR A 72 -4.94 16.57 8.06
CA THR A 72 -5.71 17.76 7.77
C THR A 72 -5.35 18.89 8.73
N LEU A 73 -5.57 20.14 8.33
CA LEU A 73 -5.44 21.29 9.21
C LEU A 73 -6.82 21.67 9.71
N ASP A 74 -7.03 21.68 11.02
CA ASP A 74 -8.32 22.07 11.59
C ASP A 74 -8.53 23.58 11.37
N PRO A 75 -9.61 24.01 10.68
CA PRO A 75 -9.81 25.42 10.33
C PRO A 75 -10.16 26.30 11.53
N LYS A 76 -10.52 25.72 12.68
CA LYS A 76 -10.89 26.48 13.88
C LYS A 76 -9.71 26.75 14.79
N THR A 77 -8.87 25.73 15.00
CA THR A 77 -7.74 25.80 15.91
C THR A 77 -6.41 26.03 15.20
N TYR A 78 -6.38 25.86 13.87
CA TYR A 78 -5.16 25.86 13.05
C TYR A 78 -4.12 24.84 13.52
N LEU A 79 -4.59 23.77 14.19
CA LEU A 79 -3.75 22.65 14.60
C LEU A 79 -3.86 21.50 13.59
N PRO A 80 -2.74 20.86 13.23
CA PRO A 80 -2.75 19.61 12.48
C PRO A 80 -3.56 18.53 13.20
N ARG A 81 -4.56 18.00 12.50
CA ARG A 81 -5.33 16.81 12.86
C ARG A 81 -4.84 15.64 12.02
N VAL A 82 -4.33 14.62 12.69
CA VAL A 82 -3.83 13.38 12.07
C VAL A 82 -4.83 12.28 12.30
N GLU A 83 -5.17 11.59 11.22
CA GLU A 83 -6.04 10.43 11.25
C GLU A 83 -5.21 9.15 11.12
N LEU A 84 -5.41 8.25 12.07
CA LEU A 84 -4.60 7.05 12.25
C LEU A 84 -5.50 5.82 12.08
N ASP A 85 -5.13 4.92 11.18
CA ASP A 85 -5.77 3.60 11.07
C ASP A 85 -4.94 2.59 11.85
N ILE A 86 -5.52 2.06 12.92
CA ILE A 86 -4.92 1.00 13.74
C ILE A 86 -5.63 -0.30 13.45
N ASP A 87 -4.86 -1.37 13.34
CA ASP A 87 -5.36 -2.72 13.11
C ASP A 87 -6.23 -3.19 14.29
N GLU A 88 -7.44 -3.70 14.00
CA GLU A 88 -8.40 -4.18 15.00
C GLU A 88 -7.84 -5.32 15.87
N ARG A 89 -6.79 -6.02 15.42
CA ARG A 89 -6.12 -7.05 16.22
C ARG A 89 -5.51 -6.54 17.54
N TYR A 90 -5.38 -5.22 17.70
CA TYR A 90 -4.83 -4.56 18.89
C TYR A 90 -5.88 -3.85 19.75
N ASN A 91 -7.17 -4.06 19.49
CA ASN A 91 -8.25 -3.58 20.37
C ASN A 91 -8.43 -4.48 21.61
#